data_AF-A0A6P3Z5C3-F1
#
_entry.id   AF-A0A6P3Z5C3-F1
#
_cell.length_a   1.000
_cell.length_b   1.000
_cell.length_c   1.000
_cell.angle_alpha   90.00
_cell.angle_beta   90.00
_cell.angle_gamma   90.00
#
_symmetry.space_group_name_H-M   'P 1'
#
loop_
_entity.id
_entity.type
_entity.pdbx_description
1 polymer ?
#
loop_
_entity_poly.entity_id
_entity_poly.type
_entity_poly.pdbx_seq_one_letter_code
_entity_poly.pdbx_strand_id
1 'polypeptide(L)'
;YDILFVSGPGCSSVGYGATQEIGPFLVTDSDGIQFNSFSWNTEANMLFLESPIGVGFSYSNTSSDYDNMGDDFTANDAYTFLHNWFLKFPSYRNRTFYIAGESYAGKYVPELAELIYDNNKDPSLHIELKGILLGNPETSDAEDWRGLVDYAWSHAVISDETHKAIIENCDFNSNDTWSNKTCNEAVDEVFDQYKEIDIYSLYTSVCLGDSASSPGGSLQEMMMKRSSTMMPRIMGGYDPCLDGYAKTFYNRPDVQKALHVSNGIQLKNWSICK
;
A
#
# COMPACT_ATOMS: atom_id res chain seq x y z
N TYR A 1 13.18 -13.78 -14.41
CA TYR A 1 13.62 -13.22 -13.12
C TYR A 1 12.42 -13.20 -12.20
N ASP A 2 12.62 -12.90 -10.92
CA ASP A 2 11.54 -12.91 -9.91
C ASP A 2 11.38 -11.50 -9.33
N ILE A 3 10.15 -11.12 -9.02
CA ILE A 3 9.80 -9.83 -8.44
C ILE A 3 8.97 -10.08 -7.17
N LEU A 4 9.44 -9.59 -6.03
CA LEU A 4 8.59 -9.38 -4.85
C LEU A 4 7.85 -8.05 -5.01
N PHE A 5 6.53 -8.05 -4.86
CA PHE A 5 5.72 -6.84 -4.84
C PHE A 5 5.18 -6.57 -3.43
N VAL A 6 5.38 -5.33 -2.96
CA VAL A 6 4.97 -4.85 -1.63
C VAL A 6 4.16 -3.55 -1.79
N SER A 7 3.00 -3.46 -1.13
CA SER A 7 2.19 -2.24 -1.06
C SER A 7 2.53 -1.39 0.19
N GLY A 8 1.99 -0.18 0.25
CA GLY A 8 2.18 0.78 1.35
C GLY A 8 1.23 0.58 2.54
N PRO A 9 1.45 1.31 3.65
CA PRO A 9 1.49 0.73 4.99
C PRO A 9 0.13 0.14 5.38
N GLY A 10 0.16 -1.06 5.95
CA GLY A 10 -1.06 -1.78 6.30
C GLY A 10 -1.86 -2.31 5.10
N CYS A 11 -1.36 -2.06 3.87
CA CYS A 11 -1.91 -2.37 2.56
C CYS A 11 -1.71 -3.79 2.04
N SER A 12 -2.75 -4.53 1.65
CA SER A 12 -2.58 -5.83 1.02
C SER A 12 -2.02 -5.72 -0.41
N SER A 13 -0.80 -6.23 -0.61
CA SER A 13 -0.20 -6.43 -1.93
C SER A 13 -0.97 -7.44 -2.80
N VAL A 14 -1.75 -8.32 -2.17
CA VAL A 14 -2.61 -9.28 -2.87
C VAL A 14 -3.89 -8.58 -3.32
N GLY A 15 -4.49 -7.76 -2.47
CA GLY A 15 -5.66 -6.95 -2.78
C GLY A 15 -5.39 -6.00 -3.95
N TYR A 16 -4.37 -5.16 -3.83
CA TYR A 16 -3.97 -4.19 -4.85
C TYR A 16 -3.18 -4.86 -5.98
N GLY A 17 -1.89 -5.12 -5.75
CA GLY A 17 -0.98 -5.56 -6.79
C GLY A 17 -1.46 -6.79 -7.56
N ALA A 18 -1.94 -7.81 -6.85
CA ALA A 18 -2.33 -9.07 -7.49
C ALA A 18 -3.71 -9.05 -8.16
N THR A 19 -4.66 -8.23 -7.67
CA THR A 19 -6.06 -8.31 -8.14
C THR A 19 -6.70 -7.00 -8.61
N GLN A 20 -6.00 -5.89 -8.55
CA GLN A 20 -6.48 -4.61 -9.08
C GLN A 20 -5.52 -4.00 -10.10
N GLU A 21 -4.26 -4.45 -10.13
CA GLU A 21 -3.22 -3.80 -10.93
C GLU A 21 -2.51 -4.75 -11.91
N ILE A 22 -1.45 -5.41 -11.44
CA ILE A 22 -0.41 -6.05 -12.27
C ILE A 22 -0.46 -7.57 -12.23
N GLY A 23 -1.28 -8.16 -11.37
CA GLY A 23 -1.47 -9.60 -11.29
C GLY A 23 -2.27 -10.19 -12.46
N PRO A 24 -2.28 -11.53 -12.59
CA PRO A 24 -2.85 -12.22 -13.75
C PRO A 24 -4.37 -12.12 -13.85
N PHE A 25 -5.02 -11.75 -12.76
CA PHE A 25 -6.47 -11.67 -12.66
C PHE A 25 -6.87 -10.35 -12.00
N LEU A 26 -7.97 -9.75 -12.44
CA LEU A 26 -8.57 -8.58 -11.82
C LEU A 26 -9.90 -8.95 -11.19
N VAL A 27 -10.17 -8.50 -9.96
CA VAL A 27 -11.49 -8.64 -9.33
C VAL A 27 -12.52 -7.79 -10.06
N THR A 28 -13.77 -8.24 -10.02
CA THR A 28 -14.91 -7.63 -10.72
C THR A 28 -16.09 -7.47 -9.77
N ASP A 29 -17.04 -6.62 -10.13
CA ASP A 29 -18.28 -6.35 -9.39
C ASP A 29 -19.17 -7.58 -9.17
N SER A 30 -19.07 -8.60 -10.03
CA SER A 30 -19.86 -9.83 -9.99
C SER A 30 -19.26 -10.92 -9.07
N ASP A 31 -18.52 -10.52 -8.03
CA ASP A 31 -17.73 -11.39 -7.16
C ASP A 31 -16.71 -12.27 -7.91
N GLY A 32 -16.42 -11.96 -9.17
CA GLY A 32 -15.64 -12.79 -10.06
C GLY A 32 -14.21 -12.27 -10.26
N ILE A 33 -13.46 -12.99 -11.08
CA ILE A 33 -12.18 -12.53 -11.60
C ILE A 33 -12.16 -12.60 -13.13
N GLN A 34 -11.45 -11.69 -13.76
CA GLN A 34 -11.19 -11.69 -15.20
C GLN A 34 -9.69 -11.70 -15.48
N PHE A 35 -9.27 -12.19 -16.65
CA PHE A 35 -7.85 -12.18 -17.03
C PHE A 35 -7.34 -10.76 -17.28
N ASN A 36 -6.14 -10.48 -16.78
CA ASN A 36 -5.40 -9.26 -17.07
C ASN A 36 -4.45 -9.47 -18.27
N SER A 37 -4.75 -8.87 -19.42
CA SER A 37 -3.89 -8.95 -20.61
C SER A 37 -2.55 -8.24 -20.45
N PHE A 38 -2.39 -7.40 -19.42
CA PHE A 38 -1.19 -6.61 -19.15
C PHE A 38 -0.45 -7.08 -17.89
N SER A 39 -0.73 -8.30 -17.42
CA SER A 39 -0.09 -8.78 -16.21
C SER A 39 1.41 -8.91 -16.36
N TRP A 40 2.14 -8.48 -15.32
CA TRP A 40 3.59 -8.59 -15.25
C TRP A 40 4.06 -10.05 -15.17
N ASN A 41 3.17 -10.97 -14.78
CA ASN A 41 3.52 -12.39 -14.71
C ASN A 41 3.75 -13.04 -16.09
N THR A 42 3.51 -12.30 -17.18
CA THR A 42 3.84 -12.72 -18.55
C THR A 42 5.35 -12.71 -18.81
N GLU A 43 6.11 -11.86 -18.09
CA GLU A 43 7.56 -11.69 -18.26
C GLU A 43 8.36 -12.04 -17.00
N ALA A 44 7.73 -12.04 -15.83
CA ALA A 44 8.36 -12.26 -14.53
C ALA A 44 7.63 -13.30 -13.67
N ASN A 45 8.32 -13.92 -12.72
CA ASN A 45 7.63 -14.61 -11.64
C ASN A 45 7.28 -13.59 -10.54
N MET A 46 5.99 -13.39 -10.30
CA MET A 46 5.50 -12.41 -9.33
C MET A 46 5.23 -13.07 -7.97
N LEU A 47 5.74 -12.47 -6.90
CA LEU A 47 5.46 -12.83 -5.52
C LEU A 47 4.80 -11.64 -4.83
N PHE A 48 3.52 -11.74 -4.50
CA PHE A 48 2.78 -10.72 -3.77
C PHE A 48 2.79 -11.06 -2.28
N LEU A 49 3.34 -10.17 -1.46
CA LEU A 49 3.47 -10.38 -0.02
C LEU A 49 2.55 -9.43 0.75
N GLU A 50 1.58 -9.98 1.48
CA GLU A 50 0.81 -9.21 2.47
C GLU A 50 1.67 -9.00 3.72
N SER A 51 2.06 -7.74 3.97
CA SER A 51 2.96 -7.35 5.05
C SER A 51 2.60 -5.92 5.49
N PRO A 52 2.76 -5.56 6.78
CA PRO A 52 3.17 -6.39 7.92
C PRO A 52 2.06 -7.35 8.41
N ILE A 53 2.31 -8.02 9.54
CA ILE A 53 1.31 -8.83 10.24
C ILE A 53 0.00 -8.05 10.47
N GLY A 54 -1.14 -8.70 10.26
CA GLY A 54 -2.46 -8.09 10.34
C GLY A 54 -2.98 -7.53 9.02
N VAL A 55 -2.15 -7.43 7.98
CA VAL A 55 -2.56 -7.05 6.64
C VAL A 55 -3.15 -8.26 5.91
N GLY A 56 -4.37 -8.11 5.38
CA GLY A 56 -5.04 -9.15 4.61
C GLY A 56 -5.19 -10.45 5.41
N PHE A 57 -4.50 -11.51 5.00
CA PHE A 57 -4.46 -12.79 5.71
C PHE A 57 -3.22 -12.98 6.59
N SER A 58 -2.24 -12.09 6.55
CA SER A 58 -1.07 -12.17 7.43
C SER A 58 -1.46 -11.96 8.89
N TYR A 59 -0.93 -12.79 9.79
CA TYR A 59 -1.28 -12.71 11.22
C TYR A 59 -0.15 -13.22 12.11
N SER A 60 -0.13 -12.73 13.35
CA SER A 60 0.59 -13.37 14.47
C SER A 60 -0.40 -13.95 15.49
N ASN A 61 0.00 -15.06 16.11
CA ASN A 61 -0.67 -15.63 17.29
C ASN A 61 -0.32 -14.89 18.59
N THR A 62 0.74 -14.08 18.57
CA THR A 62 1.21 -13.32 19.72
C THR A 62 0.69 -11.89 19.60
N SER A 63 -0.15 -11.48 20.55
CA SER A 63 -0.79 -10.15 20.49
C SER A 63 0.20 -9.00 20.59
N SER A 64 1.30 -9.15 21.32
CA SER A 64 2.32 -8.11 21.49
C SER A 64 3.12 -7.82 20.22
N ASP A 65 3.07 -8.69 19.21
CA ASP A 65 3.76 -8.42 17.94
C ASP A 65 3.09 -7.24 17.22
N TYR A 66 1.77 -7.06 17.39
CA TYR A 66 1.03 -5.94 16.83
C TYR A 66 1.35 -4.60 17.52
N ASP A 67 2.00 -4.60 18.68
CA ASP A 67 2.38 -3.37 19.40
C ASP A 67 3.74 -2.82 18.93
N ASN A 68 4.54 -3.64 18.24
CA ASN A 68 5.92 -3.32 17.82
C ASN A 68 6.04 -3.17 16.29
N MET A 69 4.94 -2.85 15.61
CA MET A 69 4.97 -2.63 14.16
C MET A 69 5.70 -1.33 13.84
N GLY A 70 6.50 -1.37 12.78
CA GLY A 70 7.31 -0.26 12.27
C GLY A 70 8.10 -0.70 11.06
N ASP A 71 8.82 0.22 10.45
CA ASP A 71 9.51 -0.02 9.17
C ASP A 71 10.62 -1.07 9.33
N ASP A 72 11.48 -0.91 10.35
CA ASP A 72 12.49 -1.90 10.75
C ASP A 72 11.90 -3.31 10.97
N PHE A 73 10.79 -3.41 11.69
CA PHE A 73 10.13 -4.71 11.94
C PHE A 73 9.63 -5.32 10.63
N THR A 74 8.99 -4.52 9.79
CA THR A 74 8.41 -4.94 8.51
C THR A 74 9.49 -5.42 7.55
N ALA A 75 10.62 -4.72 7.47
CA ALA A 75 11.76 -5.11 6.63
C ALA A 75 12.39 -6.44 7.10
N ASN A 76 12.61 -6.59 8.41
CA ASN A 76 13.18 -7.81 8.98
C ASN A 76 12.26 -9.04 8.81
N ASP A 77 10.95 -8.86 8.99
CA ASP A 77 9.98 -9.93 8.81
C ASP A 77 9.85 -10.34 7.33
N ALA A 78 9.83 -9.37 6.41
CA ALA A 78 9.86 -9.63 4.97
C ALA A 78 11.16 -10.35 4.53
N TYR A 79 12.30 -9.98 5.09
CA TYR A 79 13.58 -10.66 4.85
C TYR A 79 13.56 -12.10 5.34
N THR A 80 13.04 -12.33 6.55
CA THR A 80 12.85 -13.67 7.12
C THR A 80 11.89 -14.51 6.26
N PHE A 81 10.80 -13.90 5.79
CA PHE A 81 9.86 -14.52 4.87
C PHE A 81 10.55 -14.99 3.59
N LEU A 82 11.39 -14.15 2.96
CA LEU A 82 12.08 -14.51 1.72
C LEU A 82 12.97 -15.75 1.88
N HIS A 83 13.73 -15.83 2.98
CA HIS A 83 14.56 -17.01 3.25
C HIS A 83 13.72 -18.27 3.47
N ASN A 84 12.65 -18.17 4.25
CA ASN A 84 11.71 -19.28 4.41
C ASN A 84 11.03 -19.68 3.10
N TRP A 85 10.72 -18.71 2.25
CA TRP A 85 10.17 -18.94 0.92
C TRP A 85 11.17 -19.67 0.02
N PHE A 86 12.44 -19.27 0.00
CA PHE A 86 13.47 -19.97 -0.78
C PHE A 86 13.73 -21.39 -0.25
N LEU A 87 13.61 -21.65 1.05
CA LEU A 87 13.68 -23.01 1.60
C LEU A 87 12.52 -23.89 1.08
N LYS A 88 11.32 -23.30 0.98
CA LYS A 88 10.13 -24.00 0.46
C LYS A 88 10.16 -24.14 -1.07
N PHE A 89 10.75 -23.18 -1.78
CA PHE A 89 10.83 -23.11 -3.24
C PHE A 89 12.29 -22.99 -3.72
N PRO A 90 13.12 -24.04 -3.51
CA PRO A 90 14.57 -23.97 -3.72
C PRO A 90 14.99 -23.68 -5.17
N SER A 91 14.12 -23.97 -6.15
CA SER A 91 14.36 -23.65 -7.57
C SER A 91 14.53 -22.16 -7.86
N TYR A 92 14.08 -21.29 -6.95
CA TYR A 92 14.16 -19.83 -7.11
C TYR A 92 15.37 -19.19 -6.42
N ARG A 93 16.10 -19.94 -5.56
CA ARG A 93 17.17 -19.40 -4.69
C ARG A 93 18.25 -18.60 -5.45
N ASN A 94 18.64 -19.06 -6.63
CA ASN A 94 19.75 -18.51 -7.42
C ASN A 94 19.28 -17.67 -8.61
N ARG A 95 17.99 -17.33 -8.69
CA ARG A 95 17.46 -16.51 -9.77
C ARG A 95 17.71 -15.04 -9.47
N THR A 96 17.85 -14.26 -10.54
CA THR A 96 17.82 -12.81 -10.47
C THR A 96 16.53 -12.33 -9.81
N PHE A 97 16.69 -11.51 -8.79
CA PHE A 97 15.62 -11.03 -7.93
C PHE A 97 15.50 -9.50 -7.97
N TYR A 98 14.28 -9.00 -7.96
CA TYR A 98 13.95 -7.59 -7.86
C TYR A 98 12.89 -7.39 -6.78
N ILE A 99 12.86 -6.18 -6.22
CA ILE A 99 11.77 -5.77 -5.33
C ILE A 99 11.06 -4.60 -5.98
N ALA A 100 9.74 -4.71 -6.11
CA ALA A 100 8.88 -3.64 -6.59
C ALA A 100 7.90 -3.24 -5.48
N GLY A 101 7.49 -1.98 -5.49
CA GLY A 101 6.42 -1.55 -4.60
C GLY A 101 5.85 -0.19 -4.96
N GLU A 102 4.77 0.16 -4.29
CA GLU A 102 4.03 1.39 -4.49
C GLU A 102 3.71 2.12 -3.18
N SER A 103 3.57 3.45 -3.25
CA SER A 103 3.15 4.30 -2.13
C SER A 103 4.15 4.20 -0.98
N TYR A 104 3.74 3.88 0.25
CA TYR A 104 4.65 3.76 1.39
C TYR A 104 5.66 2.60 1.26
N ALA A 105 5.49 1.73 0.26
CA ALA A 105 6.57 0.81 -0.11
C ALA A 105 7.84 1.54 -0.58
N GLY A 106 7.76 2.85 -0.86
CA GLY A 106 8.92 3.75 -0.98
C GLY A 106 9.82 3.78 0.26
N LYS A 107 9.32 3.42 1.45
CA LYS A 107 10.10 3.15 2.66
C LYS A 107 10.49 1.67 2.76
N TYR A 108 9.51 0.76 2.64
CA TYR A 108 9.74 -0.68 2.83
C TYR A 108 10.73 -1.32 1.85
N VAL A 109 10.67 -0.94 0.58
CA VAL A 109 11.47 -1.57 -0.48
C VAL A 109 12.95 -1.19 -0.35
N PRO A 110 13.34 0.10 -0.18
CA PRO A 110 14.72 0.44 0.11
C PRO A 110 15.27 -0.20 1.39
N GLU A 111 14.50 -0.25 2.48
CA GLU A 111 14.94 -0.87 3.74
C GLU A 111 15.18 -2.38 3.57
N LEU A 112 14.26 -3.09 2.93
CA LEU A 112 14.46 -4.51 2.62
C LEU A 112 15.66 -4.73 1.69
N ALA A 113 15.84 -3.87 0.69
CA ALA A 113 16.95 -3.95 -0.24
C ALA A 113 18.30 -3.72 0.46
N GLU A 114 18.38 -2.77 1.39
CA GLU A 114 19.55 -2.52 2.23
C GLU A 114 19.85 -3.74 3.12
N LEU A 115 18.83 -4.27 3.79
CA LEU A 115 18.98 -5.45 4.64
C LEU A 115 19.50 -6.67 3.84
N ILE A 116 19.00 -6.89 2.63
CA ILE A 116 19.53 -7.93 1.73
C ILE A 116 20.98 -7.65 1.35
N TYR A 117 21.28 -6.42 0.92
CA TYR A 117 22.63 -6.03 0.52
C TYR A 117 23.65 -6.26 1.64
N ASP A 118 23.31 -5.89 2.87
CA ASP A 118 24.19 -6.05 4.02
C ASP A 118 24.40 -7.52 4.42
N ASN A 119 23.35 -8.34 4.34
CA ASN A 119 23.43 -9.76 4.68
C ASN A 119 23.99 -10.64 3.56
N ASN A 120 24.03 -10.16 2.31
CA ASN A 120 24.67 -10.86 1.18
C ASN A 120 26.19 -11.08 1.36
N LYS A 121 26.79 -10.47 2.38
CA LYS A 121 28.17 -10.77 2.82
C LYS A 121 28.32 -12.22 3.30
N ASP A 122 27.24 -12.85 3.77
CA ASP A 122 27.17 -14.28 4.05
C ASP A 122 26.69 -15.05 2.80
N PRO A 123 27.53 -15.91 2.20
CA PRO A 123 27.16 -16.69 1.02
C PRO A 123 25.94 -17.60 1.24
N SER A 124 25.64 -18.02 2.47
CA SER A 124 24.47 -18.85 2.79
C SER A 124 23.15 -18.06 2.70
N LEU A 125 23.21 -16.75 2.93
CA LEU A 125 22.08 -15.82 2.90
C LEU A 125 21.99 -15.02 1.59
N HIS A 126 22.92 -15.24 0.65
CA HIS A 126 23.00 -14.46 -0.59
C HIS A 126 21.72 -14.49 -1.43
N ILE A 127 21.09 -13.34 -1.67
CA ILE A 127 19.98 -13.16 -2.63
C ILE A 127 20.52 -12.34 -3.81
N GLU A 128 20.29 -12.82 -5.05
CA GLU A 128 20.77 -12.16 -6.27
C GLU A 128 19.91 -10.94 -6.64
N LEU A 129 19.84 -9.97 -5.72
CA LEU A 129 19.12 -8.70 -5.88
C LEU A 129 19.81 -7.83 -6.94
N LYS A 130 19.07 -7.45 -7.99
CA LYS A 130 19.58 -6.62 -9.09
C LYS A 130 19.04 -5.21 -9.14
N GLY A 131 17.96 -4.93 -8.44
CA GLY A 131 17.42 -3.59 -8.38
C GLY A 131 16.07 -3.54 -7.70
N ILE A 132 15.60 -2.30 -7.57
CA ILE A 132 14.29 -1.97 -7.03
C ILE A 132 13.49 -1.14 -8.05
N LEU A 133 12.17 -1.22 -7.97
CA LEU A 133 11.25 -0.42 -8.76
C LEU A 133 10.18 0.18 -7.84
N LEU A 134 9.96 1.48 -7.94
CA LEU A 134 9.03 2.21 -7.07
C LEU A 134 8.01 2.97 -7.91
N GLY A 135 6.72 2.69 -7.71
CA GLY A 135 5.60 3.45 -8.26
C GLY A 135 5.10 4.47 -7.25
N ASN A 136 5.02 5.75 -7.64
CA ASN A 136 4.54 6.85 -6.79
C ASN A 136 4.95 6.75 -5.30
N PRO A 137 6.25 6.57 -5.00
CA PRO A 137 6.68 6.24 -3.65
C PRO A 137 6.61 7.43 -2.69
N GLU A 138 6.34 7.14 -1.43
CA GLU A 138 6.73 8.04 -0.33
C GLU A 138 8.24 7.90 -0.09
N THR A 139 8.96 9.00 -0.15
CA THR A 139 10.43 9.02 -0.05
C THR A 139 10.89 9.95 1.06
N SER A 140 10.37 11.17 1.09
CA SER A 140 10.70 12.19 2.07
C SER A 140 9.44 12.93 2.42
N ASP A 141 8.97 12.72 3.65
CA ASP A 141 7.70 13.24 4.13
C ASP A 141 7.61 14.76 3.88
N ALA A 142 8.70 15.50 4.17
CA ALA A 142 8.75 16.94 3.98
C ALA A 142 8.59 17.37 2.50
N GLU A 143 9.26 16.69 1.58
CA GLU A 143 9.19 17.00 0.14
C GLU A 143 7.88 16.53 -0.46
N ASP A 144 7.39 15.36 -0.03
CA ASP A 144 6.13 14.77 -0.47
C ASP A 144 4.94 15.65 -0.04
N TRP A 145 4.96 16.22 1.18
CA TRP A 145 3.98 17.20 1.65
C TRP A 145 3.99 18.51 0.87
N ARG A 146 5.19 19.06 0.59
CA ARG A 146 5.31 20.27 -0.27
C ARG A 146 4.75 19.98 -1.66
N GLY A 147 5.12 18.83 -2.23
CA GLY A 147 4.65 18.37 -3.53
C GLY A 147 3.13 18.20 -3.59
N LEU A 148 2.51 17.60 -2.57
CA LEU A 148 1.05 17.45 -2.48
C LEU A 148 0.33 18.80 -2.51
N VAL A 149 0.83 19.78 -1.75
CA VAL A 149 0.25 21.12 -1.64
C VAL A 149 0.39 21.90 -2.95
N ASP A 150 1.58 21.87 -3.54
CA ASP A 150 1.84 22.51 -4.85
C ASP A 150 1.02 21.83 -5.97
N TYR A 151 0.86 20.51 -5.92
CA TYR A 151 0.01 19.77 -6.85
C TYR A 151 -1.46 20.17 -6.72
N ALA A 152 -1.99 20.18 -5.49
CA ALA A 152 -3.37 20.60 -5.22
C ALA A 152 -3.64 22.02 -5.73
N TRP A 153 -2.72 22.96 -5.49
CA TRP A 153 -2.86 24.34 -5.93
C TRP A 153 -2.78 24.46 -7.46
N SER A 154 -1.75 23.88 -8.08
CA SER A 154 -1.56 23.95 -9.54
C SER A 154 -2.67 23.27 -10.35
N HIS A 155 -3.43 22.36 -9.72
CA HIS A 155 -4.57 21.66 -10.32
C HIS A 155 -5.93 22.23 -9.88
N ALA A 156 -5.95 23.41 -9.26
CA ALA A 156 -7.15 24.12 -8.82
C ALA A 156 -8.02 23.33 -7.82
N VAL A 157 -7.41 22.43 -7.04
CA VAL A 157 -8.05 21.75 -5.92
C VAL A 157 -8.19 22.72 -4.74
N ILE A 158 -7.20 23.57 -4.49
CA ILE A 158 -7.21 24.58 -3.42
C ILE A 158 -7.00 25.99 -3.96
N SER A 159 -7.37 27.00 -3.17
CA SER A 159 -7.21 28.41 -3.53
C SER A 159 -5.80 28.95 -3.28
N ASP A 160 -5.50 30.11 -3.88
CA ASP A 160 -4.26 30.86 -3.65
C ASP A 160 -4.06 31.20 -2.15
N GLU A 161 -5.16 31.49 -1.44
CA GLU A 161 -5.13 31.80 0.00
C GLU A 161 -4.71 30.59 0.84
N THR A 162 -5.27 29.41 0.55
CA THR A 162 -4.92 28.15 1.24
C THR A 162 -3.46 27.78 0.97
N HIS A 163 -3.03 27.83 -0.29
CA HIS A 163 -1.64 27.56 -0.67
C HIS A 163 -0.67 28.49 0.05
N LYS A 164 -0.94 29.80 0.01
CA LYS A 164 -0.12 30.80 0.70
C LYS A 164 -0.07 30.57 2.22
N ALA A 165 -1.19 30.26 2.85
CA ALA A 165 -1.25 29.98 4.28
C ALA A 165 -0.34 28.80 4.64
N ILE A 166 -0.33 27.73 3.84
CA ILE A 166 0.55 26.57 4.06
C ILE A 166 2.01 26.96 3.88
N ILE A 167 2.39 27.63 2.80
CA ILE A 167 3.78 28.02 2.52
C ILE A 167 4.34 28.95 3.61
N GLU A 168 3.53 29.84 4.18
CA GLU A 168 3.96 30.78 5.21
C GLU A 168 4.00 30.19 6.63
N ASN A 169 3.23 29.12 6.91
CA ASN A 169 3.01 28.63 8.28
C ASN A 169 3.44 27.18 8.53
N CYS A 170 3.61 26.36 7.49
CA CYS A 170 4.02 24.97 7.63
C CYS A 170 5.53 24.81 7.41
N ASP A 171 6.21 24.22 8.39
CA ASP A 171 7.58 23.75 8.24
C ASP A 171 7.62 22.22 8.25
N PHE A 172 7.36 21.59 7.12
CA PHE A 172 7.28 20.12 7.00
C PHE A 172 8.59 19.37 7.36
N ASN A 173 9.71 20.06 7.56
CA ASN A 173 10.93 19.43 8.10
C ASN A 173 10.92 19.31 9.64
N SER A 174 9.95 19.96 10.30
CA SER A 174 9.83 19.97 11.75
C SER A 174 9.00 18.81 12.26
N ASN A 175 9.48 18.15 13.32
CA ASN A 175 8.70 17.15 14.06
C ASN A 175 7.46 17.75 14.75
N ASP A 176 7.35 19.08 14.82
CA ASP A 176 6.26 19.81 15.45
C ASP A 176 5.47 20.68 14.44
N THR A 177 5.54 20.36 13.14
CA THR A 177 4.80 21.05 12.08
C THR A 177 3.34 21.28 12.46
N TRP A 178 2.73 20.22 13.01
CA TRP A 178 1.32 20.14 13.36
C TRP A 178 0.98 20.83 14.70
N SER A 179 1.88 21.55 15.36
CA SER A 179 1.49 22.44 16.46
C SER A 179 1.04 23.82 15.98
N ASN A 180 1.44 24.21 14.77
CA ASN A 180 1.01 25.48 14.18
C ASN A 180 -0.45 25.39 13.75
N LYS A 181 -1.33 26.10 14.47
CA LYS A 181 -2.77 26.10 14.21
C LYS A 181 -3.12 26.51 12.78
N THR A 182 -2.49 27.56 12.25
CA THR A 182 -2.74 28.04 10.89
C THR A 182 -2.33 27.01 9.84
N CYS A 183 -1.19 26.34 10.05
CA CYS A 183 -0.75 25.24 9.18
C CYS A 183 -1.78 24.11 9.17
N ASN A 184 -2.21 23.64 10.35
CA ASN A 184 -3.21 22.58 10.45
C ASN A 184 -4.52 22.94 9.75
N GLU A 185 -5.08 24.12 10.04
CA GLU A 185 -6.36 24.54 9.45
C GLU A 185 -6.26 24.65 7.92
N ALA A 186 -5.12 25.11 7.40
CA ALA A 186 -4.91 25.20 5.95
C ALA A 186 -4.71 23.82 5.29
N VAL A 187 -4.02 22.88 5.95
CA VAL A 187 -3.90 21.49 5.46
C VAL A 187 -5.21 20.72 5.59
N ASP A 188 -6.01 20.98 6.63
CA ASP A 188 -7.36 20.43 6.75
C ASP A 188 -8.24 20.83 5.55
N GLU A 189 -8.14 22.08 5.07
CA GLU A 189 -8.84 22.52 3.87
C GLU A 189 -8.41 21.72 2.62
N VAL A 190 -7.11 21.43 2.46
CA VAL A 190 -6.63 20.55 1.37
C VAL A 190 -7.32 19.19 1.42
N PHE A 191 -7.43 18.62 2.62
CA PHE A 191 -8.09 17.34 2.82
C PHE A 191 -9.60 17.39 2.63
N ASP A 192 -10.25 18.48 3.02
CA ASP A 192 -11.68 18.67 2.77
C ASP A 192 -11.99 18.70 1.26
N GLN A 193 -11.15 19.35 0.46
CA GLN A 193 -11.28 19.29 -1.01
C GLN A 193 -11.08 17.87 -1.54
N TYR A 194 -10.06 17.17 -1.04
CA TYR A 194 -9.83 15.78 -1.39
C TYR A 194 -10.84 14.79 -0.80
N LYS A 195 -11.89 15.19 -0.07
CA LYS A 195 -13.03 14.31 0.24
C LYS A 195 -14.08 14.32 -0.87
N GLU A 196 -14.14 15.39 -1.65
CA GLU A 196 -15.12 15.56 -2.72
C GLU A 196 -14.64 14.96 -4.06
N ILE A 197 -13.32 14.80 -4.20
CA ILE A 197 -12.65 14.22 -5.35
C ILE A 197 -11.73 13.09 -4.94
N ASP A 198 -11.33 12.25 -5.89
CA ASP A 198 -10.37 11.20 -5.64
C ASP A 198 -8.94 11.76 -5.67
N ILE A 199 -8.27 11.80 -4.52
CA ILE A 199 -6.86 12.19 -4.39
C ILE A 199 -5.92 11.26 -5.19
N TYR A 200 -6.37 10.04 -5.47
CA TYR A 200 -5.60 9.04 -6.20
C TYR A 200 -5.68 9.25 -7.71
N SER A 201 -6.80 9.77 -8.20
CA SER A 201 -6.96 10.16 -9.59
C SER A 201 -7.97 11.31 -9.75
N LEU A 202 -7.45 12.52 -9.81
CA LEU A 202 -8.23 13.78 -9.88
C LEU A 202 -9.32 13.81 -10.97
N TYR A 203 -9.12 13.05 -12.05
CA TYR A 203 -9.99 13.08 -13.23
C TYR A 203 -10.91 11.85 -13.37
N THR A 204 -10.99 10.99 -12.36
CA THR A 204 -11.94 9.88 -12.32
C THR A 204 -13.11 10.16 -11.39
N SER A 205 -14.21 9.45 -11.61
CA SER A 205 -15.35 9.47 -10.68
C SER A 205 -15.00 8.78 -9.36
N VAL A 206 -15.64 9.20 -8.28
CA VAL A 206 -15.61 8.51 -6.98
C VAL A 206 -16.57 7.32 -6.94
N CYS A 207 -16.34 6.37 -6.02
CA CYS A 207 -17.24 5.23 -5.84
C CYS A 207 -18.52 5.70 -5.11
N LEU A 208 -19.63 5.78 -5.84
CA LEU A 208 -20.94 6.07 -5.27
C LEU A 208 -21.60 4.76 -4.83
N GLY A 209 -21.35 4.33 -3.59
CA GLY A 209 -22.06 3.20 -3.01
C GLY A 209 -23.56 3.49 -2.86
N ASP A 210 -24.41 2.45 -2.98
CA ASP A 210 -25.83 2.54 -2.64
C ASP A 210 -26.02 3.18 -1.26
N SER A 211 -26.90 4.16 -1.16
CA SER A 211 -27.13 5.03 0.01
C SER A 211 -27.70 4.34 1.27
N ALA A 212 -27.53 3.01 1.39
CA ALA A 212 -28.11 2.17 2.44
C ALA A 212 -27.09 1.52 3.38
N SER A 213 -25.78 1.69 3.16
CA SER A 213 -24.75 1.40 4.16
C SER A 213 -24.35 2.69 4.87
N SER A 214 -24.50 2.69 6.20
CA SER A 214 -24.13 3.75 7.15
C SER A 214 -22.86 4.52 6.78
N PRO A 215 -22.70 5.79 7.26
CA PRO A 215 -21.45 6.55 7.15
C PRO A 215 -20.39 5.91 8.06
N GLY A 216 -19.91 4.76 7.67
CA GLY A 216 -18.80 4.06 8.29
C GLY A 216 -17.56 4.41 7.51
N GLY A 217 -16.89 5.49 7.93
CA GLY A 217 -15.48 5.76 7.67
C GLY A 217 -15.03 5.47 6.25
N SER A 218 -15.18 6.40 5.31
CA SER A 218 -14.50 6.25 4.02
C SER A 218 -13.00 6.01 4.30
N LEU A 219 -12.34 5.16 3.52
CA LEU A 219 -10.89 4.95 3.60
C LEU A 219 -10.11 6.29 3.58
N GLN A 220 -10.69 7.29 2.92
CA GLN A 220 -10.30 8.69 2.92
C GLN A 220 -10.26 9.30 4.34
N GLU A 221 -11.27 9.08 5.19
CA GLU A 221 -11.29 9.55 6.58
C GLU A 221 -10.24 8.87 7.47
N MET A 222 -9.81 7.63 7.17
CA MET A 222 -8.83 6.91 7.97
C MET A 222 -7.38 7.30 7.62
N MET A 223 -7.11 7.58 6.34
CA MET A 223 -5.81 8.06 5.86
C MET A 223 -5.59 9.57 6.07
N MET A 224 -6.66 10.35 6.28
CA MET A 224 -6.60 11.80 6.55
C MET A 224 -6.64 12.17 8.04
N LYS A 225 -6.40 11.22 8.96
CA LYS A 225 -6.33 11.55 10.39
C LYS A 225 -5.07 12.37 10.71
N ARG A 226 -5.29 13.55 11.30
CA ARG A 226 -4.32 14.58 11.77
C ARG A 226 -3.05 14.11 12.53
N SER A 227 -2.94 12.84 12.92
CA SER A 227 -1.77 12.31 13.64
C SER A 227 -0.84 11.43 12.78
N SER A 228 -1.17 11.21 11.51
CA SER A 228 -0.32 10.43 10.60
C SER A 228 0.64 11.36 9.87
N THR A 229 1.94 11.06 9.92
CA THR A 229 2.95 11.71 9.06
C THR A 229 2.93 11.18 7.62
N MET A 230 2.26 10.04 7.40
CA MET A 230 2.25 9.31 6.13
C MET A 230 1.36 9.98 5.08
N MET A 231 1.82 9.96 3.82
CA MET A 231 1.08 10.50 2.69
C MET A 231 -0.11 9.60 2.31
N PRO A 232 -1.24 10.18 1.85
CA PRO A 232 -2.31 9.42 1.21
C PRO A 232 -1.76 8.72 -0.05
N ARG A 233 -2.34 7.56 -0.39
CA ARG A 233 -1.96 6.73 -1.55
C ARG A 233 -2.09 7.46 -2.90
N ILE A 234 -1.78 6.81 -4.03
CA ILE A 234 -2.05 7.28 -5.40
C ILE A 234 -2.28 6.07 -6.29
N MET A 235 -3.31 6.06 -7.15
CA MET A 235 -3.47 5.13 -8.27
C MET A 235 -4.13 5.83 -9.46
N GLY A 236 -3.50 5.78 -10.63
CA GLY A 236 -4.05 6.37 -11.84
C GLY A 236 -5.15 5.51 -12.47
N GLY A 237 -6.30 6.11 -12.78
CA GLY A 237 -7.30 5.57 -13.70
C GLY A 237 -7.82 4.18 -13.32
N TYR A 238 -8.61 4.09 -12.26
CA TYR A 238 -9.13 2.82 -11.75
C TYR A 238 -10.62 2.92 -11.41
N ASP A 239 -11.29 1.77 -11.26
CA ASP A 239 -12.64 1.72 -10.70
C ASP A 239 -12.56 1.96 -9.19
N PRO A 240 -13.10 3.08 -8.68
CA PRO A 240 -12.97 3.45 -7.27
C PRO A 240 -13.63 2.46 -6.31
N CYS A 241 -14.47 1.54 -6.81
CA CYS A 241 -15.17 0.54 -6.01
C CYS A 241 -14.40 -0.80 -5.87
N LEU A 242 -13.22 -0.93 -6.48
CA LEU A 242 -12.43 -2.17 -6.48
C LEU A 242 -12.09 -2.69 -5.07
N ASP A 243 -11.92 -1.80 -4.10
CA ASP A 243 -11.68 -2.17 -2.69
C ASP A 243 -12.85 -2.97 -2.11
N GLY A 244 -14.09 -2.57 -2.46
CA GLY A 244 -15.30 -3.29 -2.09
C GLY A 244 -15.35 -4.67 -2.75
N TYR A 245 -15.02 -4.75 -4.04
CA TYR A 245 -15.02 -6.01 -4.78
C TYR A 245 -13.96 -6.99 -4.26
N ALA A 246 -12.74 -6.51 -4.01
CA ALA A 246 -11.68 -7.31 -3.41
C ALA A 246 -12.09 -7.82 -2.02
N LYS A 247 -12.66 -6.94 -1.18
CA LYS A 247 -13.15 -7.34 0.15
C LYS A 247 -14.20 -8.44 0.06
N THR A 248 -15.17 -8.32 -0.83
CA THR A 248 -16.18 -9.37 -1.01
C THR A 248 -15.56 -10.66 -1.52
N PHE A 249 -14.69 -10.57 -2.54
CA PHE A 249 -14.03 -11.72 -3.16
C PHE A 249 -13.19 -12.53 -2.16
N TYR A 250 -12.27 -11.90 -1.42
CA TYR A 250 -11.38 -12.60 -0.49
C TYR A 250 -12.10 -13.11 0.77
N ASN A 251 -13.26 -12.58 1.12
CA ASN A 251 -14.07 -13.11 2.22
C ASN A 251 -15.00 -14.27 1.80
N ARG A 252 -14.98 -14.69 0.53
CA ARG A 252 -15.73 -15.86 0.10
C ARG A 252 -15.15 -17.17 0.65
N PRO A 253 -16.01 -18.13 1.08
CA PRO A 253 -15.56 -19.41 1.61
C PRO A 253 -14.73 -20.25 0.63
N ASP A 254 -15.14 -20.28 -0.64
CA ASP A 254 -14.48 -21.06 -1.68
C ASP A 254 -13.13 -20.44 -2.08
N VAL A 255 -13.04 -19.10 -2.09
CA VAL A 255 -11.78 -18.37 -2.33
C VAL A 255 -10.78 -18.65 -1.20
N GLN A 256 -11.16 -18.50 0.07
CA GLN A 256 -10.24 -18.78 1.18
C GLN A 256 -9.79 -20.24 1.24
N LYS A 257 -10.68 -21.17 0.86
CA LYS A 257 -10.33 -22.59 0.73
C LYS A 257 -9.32 -22.82 -0.41
N ALA A 258 -9.51 -22.17 -1.56
CA ALA A 258 -8.61 -22.27 -2.70
C ALA A 258 -7.23 -21.65 -2.42
N LEU A 259 -7.17 -20.56 -1.66
CA LEU A 259 -5.93 -19.91 -1.23
C LEU A 259 -5.26 -20.58 -0.02
N HIS A 260 -5.84 -21.68 0.49
CA HIS A 260 -5.36 -22.41 1.67
C HIS A 260 -5.28 -21.56 2.96
N VAL A 261 -6.10 -20.52 3.07
CA VAL A 261 -6.19 -19.65 4.24
C VAL A 261 -7.10 -20.27 5.31
N SER A 262 -8.19 -20.89 4.89
CA SER A 262 -9.14 -21.58 5.76
C SER A 262 -9.67 -22.86 5.13
N ASN A 263 -10.43 -23.64 5.89
CA ASN A 263 -11.12 -24.83 5.37
C ASN A 263 -12.44 -24.49 4.64
N GLY A 264 -12.76 -23.21 4.44
CA GLY A 264 -14.04 -22.74 3.89
C GLY A 264 -15.21 -22.80 4.87
N ILE A 265 -14.97 -23.10 6.15
CA ILE A 265 -15.98 -23.12 7.22
C ILE A 265 -15.60 -22.10 8.30
N GLN A 266 -14.35 -22.13 8.76
CA GLN A 266 -13.81 -21.17 9.73
C GLN A 266 -13.10 -20.03 8.99
N LEU A 267 -13.89 -19.10 8.46
CA LEU A 267 -13.37 -18.00 7.66
C LEU A 267 -12.51 -17.05 8.48
N LYS A 268 -11.50 -16.49 7.82
CA LYS A 268 -10.71 -15.36 8.32
C LYS A 268 -11.29 -14.07 7.77
N ASN A 269 -11.35 -13.03 8.57
CA ASN A 269 -11.79 -11.73 8.06
C ASN A 269 -10.63 -11.09 7.30
N TRP A 270 -10.79 -10.91 5.99
CA TRP A 270 -9.85 -10.20 5.15
C TRP A 270 -10.27 -8.74 5.01
N SER A 271 -9.33 -7.83 5.18
CA SER A 271 -9.50 -6.42 4.83
C SER A 271 -8.37 -5.99 3.92
N ILE A 272 -8.68 -5.05 3.02
CA ILE A 272 -7.70 -4.57 2.06
C ILE A 272 -6.60 -3.78 2.76
N CYS A 273 -6.97 -2.99 3.78
CA CYS A 273 -6.14 -2.20 4.69
C CYS A 273 -6.52 -2.45 6.14
N LYS A 274 -5.60 -2.16 7.07
CA LYS A 274 -5.81 -2.17 8.52
C LYS A 274 -5.30 -0.90 9.17
#